data_AF-A0A947BAW6-F1
#
_entry.id   AF-A0A947BAW6-F1
#
_cell.length_a   1.000
_cell.length_b   1.000
_cell.length_c   1.000
_cell.angle_alpha   90.00
_cell.angle_beta   90.00
_cell.angle_gamma   90.00
#
_symmetry.space_group_name_H-M   'P 1'
#
loop_
_entity.id
_entity.type
_entity.pdbx_description
1 polymer ?
#
loop_
_entity_poly.entity_id
_entity_poly.type
_entity_poly.pdbx_seq_one_letter_code
_entity_poly.pdbx_strand_id
1 'polypeptide(L)' 'VIFITLEDETGISNVIVWRKMYERFRRAVIAGRALKVTGRVQRESGVTHIIAEHIEDISSMLDDLLRPESKRQAPSFP' A
#
# COMPACT_ATOMS: atom_id res chain seq x y z
N VAL A 1 8.00 -15.40 5.42
CA VAL A 1 7.94 -13.92 5.37
C VAL A 1 7.68 -13.53 3.93
N ILE A 2 6.87 -12.50 3.69
CA ILE A 2 6.62 -11.96 2.34
C ILE A 2 7.28 -10.59 2.28
N PHE A 3 7.90 -10.28 1.14
CA PHE A 3 8.43 -8.97 0.84
C PHE A 3 7.60 -8.35 -0.27
N ILE A 4 7.17 -7.11 -0.07
CA ILE A 4 6.49 -6.31 -1.09
C ILE A 4 7.37 -5.09 -1.34
N THR A 5 7.70 -4.84 -2.59
CA THR A 5 8.39 -3.62 -2.98
C THR A 5 7.34 -2.62 -3.43
N LEU A 6 7.30 -1.47 -2.76
CA LEU A 6 6.49 -0.31 -3.13
C LEU A 6 7.40 0.76 -3.69
N GLU A 7 6.95 1.43 -4.73
CA GLU A 7 7.64 2.56 -5.34
C GLU A 7 6.67 3.73 -5.43
N ASP A 8 7.15 4.91 -5.04
CA ASP A 8 6.48 6.18 -5.23
C ASP A 8 7.48 7.23 -5.76
N GLU A 9 7.04 8.47 -5.91
CA GLU A 9 7.88 9.59 -6.34
C GLU A 9 9.10 9.87 -5.45
N THR A 10 9.13 9.35 -4.22
CA THR A 10 10.23 9.51 -3.27
C THR A 10 11.22 8.35 -3.29
N GLY A 11 10.87 7.24 -3.94
CA GLY A 11 11.75 6.09 -4.18
C GLY A 11 11.14 4.76 -3.75
N ILE A 12 12.02 3.80 -3.44
CA ILE A 12 11.64 2.41 -3.17
C ILE A 12 11.54 2.15 -1.65
N SER A 13 10.44 1.51 -1.24
CA SER A 13 10.22 1.00 0.11
C SER A 13 9.96 -0.52 0.11
N ASN A 14 10.69 -1.26 0.93
CA ASN A 14 10.53 -2.70 1.09
C ASN A 14 9.69 -3.02 2.32
N VAL A 15 8.47 -3.51 2.10
CA VAL A 15 7.54 -3.88 3.15
C VAL A 15 7.74 -5.35 3.53
N ILE A 16 7.96 -5.60 4.81
CA ILE A 16 8.13 -6.92 5.39
C ILE A 16 6.81 -7.36 6.02
N VAL A 17 6.19 -8.40 5.46
CA VAL A 17 4.92 -8.95 5.92
C VAL A 17 5.14 -10.30 6.57
N TRP A 18 4.90 -10.36 7.88
CA TRP A 18 4.98 -11.59 8.67
C TRP A 18 3.77 -12.49 8.40
N ARG A 19 3.89 -13.80 8.66
CA ARG A 19 2.85 -14.79 8.29
C ARG A 19 1.48 -14.46 8.87
N LYS A 20 1.43 -14.08 10.16
CA LYS A 20 0.20 -13.66 10.85
C LYS A 20 -0.48 -12.46 10.19
N MET A 21 0.31 -11.51 9.67
CA MET A 21 -0.18 -10.34 8.96
C MET A 21 -0.69 -10.70 7.57
N TYR A 22 0.07 -11.52 6.85
CA TYR A 22 -0.36 -12.01 5.53
C TYR A 22 -1.69 -12.76 5.60
N GLU A 23 -1.87 -13.66 6.58
CA GLU A 23 -3.12 -14.41 6.73
C GLU A 23 -4.33 -13.46 6.93
N ARG A 24 -4.14 -12.34 7.63
CA ARG A 24 -5.18 -11.33 7.86
C ARG A 24 -5.45 -10.42 6.65
N PHE A 25 -4.41 -10.07 5.89
CA PHE A 25 -4.49 -9.09 4.79
C PHE A 25 -4.23 -9.72 3.41
N ARG A 26 -4.45 -11.03 3.27
CA ARG A 26 -4.09 -11.84 2.09
C ARG A 26 -4.56 -11.21 0.78
N ARG A 27 -5.81 -10.74 0.73
CA ARG A 27 -6.38 -10.14 -0.48
C ARG A 27 -5.61 -8.88 -0.91
N ALA A 28 -5.32 -7.97 0.02
CA ALA A 28 -4.56 -6.76 -0.27
C ALA A 28 -3.14 -7.12 -0.74
N VAL A 29 -2.46 -8.04 -0.04
CA VAL A 29 -1.08 -8.43 -0.36
C VAL A 29 -0.95 -9.08 -1.74
N ILE A 30 -1.95 -9.84 -2.21
CA ILE A 30 -1.87 -10.55 -3.50
C ILE A 30 -2.43 -9.72 -4.66
N ALA A 31 -3.54 -9.00 -4.44
CA ALA A 31 -4.31 -8.39 -5.52
C ALA A 31 -4.22 -6.86 -5.57
N GLY A 32 -3.66 -6.23 -4.53
CA GLY A 32 -3.56 -4.77 -4.47
C GLY A 32 -2.54 -4.24 -5.48
N ARG A 33 -2.99 -3.31 -6.32
CA ARG A 33 -2.15 -2.51 -7.25
C ARG A 33 -1.62 -1.25 -6.60
N ALA A 34 -2.35 -0.71 -5.63
CA ALA A 34 -1.89 0.35 -4.75
C ALA A 34 -2.17 -0.05 -3.29
N LEU A 35 -1.15 0.08 -2.45
CA LEU A 35 -1.20 -0.34 -1.07
C LEU A 35 -0.87 0.82 -0.15
N LYS A 36 -1.69 1.02 0.87
CA LYS A 36 -1.35 1.86 2.02
C LYS A 36 -0.88 0.96 3.14
N VAL A 37 0.35 1.16 3.57
CA VAL A 37 0.99 0.35 4.61
C VAL A 37 1.28 1.21 5.83
N THR A 38 0.80 0.77 6.98
CA THR A 38 1.17 1.34 8.28
C THR A 38 2.05 0.34 9.02
N GLY A 39 3.15 0.82 9.59
CA GLY A 39 4.07 -0.04 10.30
C GLY A 39 5.31 0.68 10.79
N ARG A 40 6.26 -0.10 11.30
CA ARG A 40 7.51 0.41 11.83
C ARG A 40 8.52 0.62 10.71
N VAL A 41 9.03 1.84 10.61
CA VAL A 41 10.05 2.23 9.63
C VAL A 41 11.44 1.91 10.15
N GLN A 42 12.24 1.26 9.31
CA GLN A 42 13.66 1.01 9.50
C GLN A 42 14.40 1.58 8.29
N ARG A 43 15.40 2.42 8.51
CA ARG A 43 16.21 3.01 7.43
C ARG A 43 17.64 2.60 7.60
N GLU A 44 18.18 1.91 6.60
CA GLU A 44 19.58 1.48 6.55
C GLU A 44 20.13 1.75 5.16
N SER A 45 21.28 2.41 5.08
CA SER A 45 22.02 2.63 3.82
C SER A 45 21.20 3.19 2.66
N GLY A 46 20.22 4.06 2.93
CA GLY A 46 19.36 4.69 1.92
C GLY A 46 18.16 3.85 1.49
N VAL A 47 18.01 2.63 2.01
CA VAL A 47 16.83 1.79 1.77
C VAL A 47 15.85 1.93 2.92
N THR A 48 14.57 2.12 2.59
CA THR A 48 13.49 2.16 3.59
C THR A 48 12.84 0.79 3.68
N HIS A 49 12.87 0.19 4.87
CA HIS A 49 12.15 -1.02 5.22
C HIS A 49 10.96 -0.69 6.12
N ILE A 50 9.83 -1.34 5.89
CA ILE A 50 8.62 -1.14 6.71
C ILE A 50 8.15 -2.50 7.22
N ILE A 51 8.18 -2.71 8.53
CA ILE A 51 7.57 -3.88 9.15
C ILE A 51 6.07 -3.64 9.23
N ALA A 52 5.29 -4.36 8.42
CA ALA A 52 3.86 -4.11 8.28
C ALA A 52 3.06 -4.50 9.53
N GLU A 53 2.23 -3.56 10.01
CA GLU A 53 1.28 -3.74 11.11
C GLU A 53 -0.18 -3.59 10.64
N HIS A 54 -0.39 -2.87 9.53
CA HIS A 54 -1.66 -2.78 8.82
C HIS A 54 -1.44 -2.58 7.31
N ILE A 55 -2.28 -3.21 6.48
CA ILE A 55 -2.21 -3.12 5.02
C ILE A 55 -3.61 -2.93 4.47
N GLU A 56 -3.79 -1.87 3.70
CA GLU A 56 -5.04 -1.53 3.02
C GLU A 56 -4.82 -1.57 1.50
N ASP A 57 -5.74 -2.19 0.79
CA ASP A 57 -5.81 -2.10 -0.67
C ASP A 57 -6.54 -0.80 -1.04
N ILE A 58 -5.81 0.15 -1.59
CA ILE A 58 -6.33 1.46 -2.04
C ILE A 58 -6.42 1.52 -3.57
N SER A 59 -6.41 0.38 -4.25
CA SER A 59 -6.49 0.32 -5.72
C SER A 59 -7.74 0.98 -6.29
N SER A 60 -8.81 1.10 -5.51
CA SER A 60 -10.01 1.85 -5.92
C SER A 60 -9.73 3.34 -6.16
N MET A 61 -8.75 3.92 -5.46
CA MET A 61 -8.33 5.31 -5.69
C MET A 61 -7.64 5.48 -7.05
N LEU A 62 -6.91 4.46 -7.51
CA LEU A 62 -6.37 4.44 -8.88
C LEU A 62 -7.50 4.38 -9.91
N ASP A 63 -8.52 3.56 -9.64
CA ASP A 63 -9.68 3.47 -10.53
C ASP A 63 -10.41 4.81 -10.65
N ASP A 64 -10.50 5.58 -9.57
CA ASP A 64 -11.10 6.92 -9.58
C ASP A 64 -10.25 7.94 -10.35
N LEU A 65 -8.92 7.84 -10.32
CA LEU A 65 -8.03 8.71 -11.10
C LEU A 65 -8.16 8.44 -12.61
N LEU A 66 -8.35 7.17 -12.98
CA LEU A 66 -8.55 6.74 -14.37
C LEU A 66 -9.95 7.06 -14.91
N ARG A 67 -10.91 7.45 -14.05
CA ARG A 67 -12.24 7.87 -14.51
C ARG A 67 -12.15 9.22 -15.22
N PRO A 68 -12.73 9.36 -16.42
CA PRO A 68 -12.83 10.65 -17.09
C PRO A 68 -13.59 11.65 -16.23
N GLU A 69 -13.16 12.91 -16.25
CA GLU A 69 -13.60 13.99 -15.34
C GLU A 69 -15.13 14.15 -15.24
N SER A 70 -15.86 13.76 -16.29
CA SER A 70 -17.32 13.80 -16.35
C SER A 70 -18.04 12.99 -15.24
N LYS A 71 -17.34 12.14 -14.48
CA LYS A 71 -17.95 11.31 -13.41
C LYS A 71 -17.26 11.37 -12.04
N ARG A 72 -16.31 12.30 -11.81
CA ARG A 72 -15.72 12.44 -10.46
C ARG A 72 -16.71 13.14 -9.53
N GLN A 73 -17.57 12.39 -8.85
CA GLN A 73 -18.19 12.89 -7.62
C GLN A 73 -17.11 12.90 -6.54
N ALA A 74 -16.76 14.10 -6.07
CA ALA A 74 -15.85 14.26 -4.95
C ALA A 74 -16.43 13.53 -3.72
N PRO A 75 -15.61 12.77 -2.97
CA PRO A 75 -16.08 12.18 -1.73
C PRO A 75 -16.49 13.30 -0.77
N SER A 76 -17.75 13.30 -0.34
CA SER A 76 -18.23 14.16 0.73
C SER A 76 -17.64 13.65 2.04
N PHE A 77 -16.61 14.33 2.55
CA PHE A 77 -16.14 14.10 3.91
C PHE A 77 -17.18 14.63 4.91
N PRO A 78 -17.56 13.87 5.95
CA PRO A 78 -18.20 14.43 7.14
C PRO A 78 -17.22 15.23 8.00
#